data_AF-A0A7K0STJ6-F1
#
_entry.id   AF-A0A7K0STJ6-F1
#
_cell.length_a   1.000
_cell.length_b   1.000
_cell.length_c   1.000
_cell.angle_alpha   90.00
_cell.angle_beta   90.00
_cell.angle_gamma   90.00
#
_symmetry.space_group_name_H-M   'P 1'
#
loop_
_entity.id
_entity.type
_entity.pdbx_description
1 polymer ?
#
loop_
_entity_poly.entity_id
_entity_poly.type
_entity_poly.pdbx_seq_one_letter_code
_entity_poly.pdbx_strand_id
1 'polypeptide(L)'
;MNKGKLSRVKLKALNSDSGMTLVEVLLALIITAFISVVISNVTMGASKTLQVTAEEAINAQQSVVFSQRLKADISNSESLYVYSGNKPTSANTLQLCDGIGSNFSINSEKGRPLFTVNIRTVPTNVDINTTYSSTLLVQKVEYDLVSQVDNFGNKNTFQITRRVCGSSLPPQTMLNV
;
A
#
# COMPACT_ATOMS: atom_id res chain seq x y z
N MET A 1 -44.68 21.29 -73.08
CA MET A 1 -43.63 21.39 -72.05
C MET A 1 -43.96 20.47 -70.89
N ASN A 2 -42.89 19.94 -70.28
CA ASN A 2 -42.76 18.72 -69.47
C ASN A 2 -43.90 18.31 -68.51
N LYS A 3 -44.36 17.06 -68.68
CA LYS A 3 -45.04 16.25 -67.65
C LYS A 3 -44.00 15.68 -66.69
N GLY A 4 -43.77 16.35 -65.56
CA GLY A 4 -42.88 15.90 -64.49
C GLY A 4 -43.56 14.86 -63.59
N LYS A 5 -43.16 13.61 -63.77
CA LYS A 5 -43.63 12.38 -63.10
C LYS A 5 -43.28 12.40 -61.60
N LEU A 6 -44.28 12.55 -60.73
CA LEU A 6 -44.16 12.28 -59.29
C LEU A 6 -43.98 10.77 -59.08
N SER A 7 -42.71 10.33 -59.07
CA SER A 7 -42.35 8.97 -58.69
C SER A 7 -42.55 8.83 -57.18
N ARG A 8 -43.69 8.24 -56.78
CA ARG A 8 -43.89 7.71 -55.44
C ARG A 8 -42.76 6.71 -55.19
N VAL A 9 -41.81 7.07 -54.33
CA VAL A 9 -40.94 6.10 -53.68
C VAL A 9 -41.87 5.21 -52.87
N LYS A 10 -42.24 4.06 -53.45
CA LYS A 10 -42.82 2.97 -52.68
C LYS A 10 -41.75 2.60 -51.65
N LEU A 11 -41.90 3.07 -50.42
CA LEU A 11 -41.42 2.33 -49.27
C LEU A 11 -42.10 0.97 -49.38
N LYS A 12 -41.39 0.02 -49.98
CA LYS A 12 -41.69 -1.40 -49.81
C LYS A 12 -41.54 -1.61 -48.32
N ALA A 13 -42.68 -1.74 -47.64
CA ALA A 13 -42.74 -2.19 -46.27
C ALA A 13 -41.86 -3.44 -46.16
N LEU A 14 -40.74 -3.32 -45.44
CA LEU A 14 -40.06 -4.47 -44.85
C LEU A 14 -40.91 -4.92 -43.65
N ASN A 15 -42.16 -5.29 -43.91
CA ASN A 15 -42.89 -6.21 -43.04
C ASN A 15 -42.65 -7.60 -43.62
N SER A 16 -41.40 -8.04 -43.56
CA SER A 16 -41.11 -9.47 -43.50
C SER A 16 -41.02 -9.80 -42.02
N ASP A 17 -42.16 -9.89 -41.35
CA ASP A 17 -42.30 -10.69 -40.13
C ASP A 17 -42.13 -12.16 -40.53
N SER A 18 -40.93 -12.52 -40.96
CA SER A 18 -40.49 -13.89 -40.97
C SER A 18 -40.22 -14.20 -39.51
N GLY A 19 -41.18 -14.87 -38.86
CA GLY A 19 -41.02 -15.35 -37.50
C GLY A 19 -39.64 -15.97 -37.35
N MET A 20 -38.85 -15.41 -36.43
CA MET A 20 -37.47 -15.83 -36.17
C MET A 20 -37.48 -17.35 -35.98
N THR A 21 -36.81 -18.07 -36.88
CA THR A 21 -36.87 -19.53 -36.82
C THR A 21 -36.17 -19.99 -35.55
N LEU A 22 -36.66 -21.07 -34.91
CA LEU A 22 -36.05 -21.61 -33.68
C LEU A 22 -34.53 -21.79 -33.81
N VAL A 23 -34.09 -22.21 -35.00
CA VAL A 23 -32.68 -22.40 -35.36
C VAL A 23 -31.91 -21.08 -35.31
N GLU A 24 -32.49 -19.98 -35.79
CA GLU A 24 -31.88 -18.65 -35.80
C GLU A 24 -31.69 -18.10 -34.38
N VAL A 25 -32.67 -18.31 -33.51
CA VAL A 25 -32.58 -17.96 -32.07
C VAL A 25 -31.49 -18.79 -31.38
N LEU A 26 -31.45 -20.10 -31.66
CA LEU A 26 -30.46 -21.00 -31.07
C LEU A 26 -29.03 -20.61 -31.50
N LEU A 27 -28.86 -20.27 -32.77
CA LEU A 27 -27.57 -19.87 -33.32
C LEU A 27 -27.12 -18.50 -32.76
N ALA A 28 -28.05 -17.54 -32.62
CA ALA A 28 -27.78 -16.26 -31.96
C ALA A 28 -27.39 -16.43 -30.48
N LEU A 29 -28.04 -17.34 -29.75
CA LEU A 29 -27.68 -17.67 -28.37
C LEU A 29 -26.28 -18.27 -28.26
N ILE A 30 -25.91 -19.18 -29.15
CA ILE A 30 -24.58 -19.78 -29.20
C ILE A 30 -23.51 -18.71 -29.45
N ILE A 31 -23.72 -17.85 -30.46
CA ILE A 31 -22.79 -16.75 -30.77
C ILE A 31 -22.64 -15.81 -29.56
N THR A 32 -23.75 -15.44 -28.93
CA THR A 32 -23.74 -14.54 -27.76
C THR A 32 -23.02 -15.18 -26.57
N ALA A 33 -23.19 -16.48 -26.35
CA ALA A 33 -22.48 -17.22 -25.30
C ALA A 33 -20.96 -17.22 -25.55
N PHE A 34 -20.52 -17.47 -26.78
CA PHE A 34 -19.09 -17.40 -27.14
C PHE A 34 -18.52 -15.99 -26.93
N ILE A 35 -19.23 -14.96 -27.38
CA ILE A 35 -18.81 -13.56 -27.18
C ILE A 35 -18.71 -13.22 -25.69
N SER A 36 -19.68 -13.64 -24.88
CA SER A 36 -19.69 -13.41 -23.42
C SER A 36 -18.48 -14.04 -22.71
N VAL A 37 -18.11 -15.27 -23.09
CA VAL A 37 -16.93 -15.96 -22.55
C VAL A 37 -15.65 -15.22 -22.92
N VAL A 38 -15.51 -14.76 -24.16
CA VAL A 38 -14.34 -14.00 -24.62
C VAL A 38 -14.21 -12.68 -23.85
N ILE A 39 -15.30 -11.92 -23.72
CA ILE A 39 -15.31 -10.66 -22.96
C ILE A 39 -14.94 -10.90 -21.50
N SER A 40 -15.49 -11.95 -20.88
CA SER A 40 -15.21 -12.29 -19.48
C SER A 40 -13.73 -12.61 -19.28
N ASN A 41 -13.13 -13.41 -20.17
CA ASN A 41 -11.71 -13.76 -20.09
C ASN A 41 -10.79 -12.53 -20.25
N VAL A 42 -11.09 -11.65 -21.21
CA VAL A 42 -10.32 -10.41 -21.41
C VAL A 42 -10.46 -9.49 -20.19
N THR A 43 -11.67 -9.35 -19.67
CA THR A 43 -11.94 -8.52 -18.48
C THR A 43 -11.22 -9.05 -17.25
N MET A 44 -11.25 -10.37 -17.01
CA MET A 44 -10.50 -10.99 -15.91
C MET A 44 -9.00 -10.82 -16.07
N GLY A 45 -8.47 -10.94 -17.29
CA GLY A 45 -7.05 -10.69 -17.58
C GLY A 45 -6.64 -9.24 -17.31
N ALA A 46 -7.47 -8.27 -17.72
CA ALA A 46 -7.25 -6.86 -17.45
C ALA A 46 -7.30 -6.55 -15.95
N SER A 47 -8.30 -7.08 -15.23
CA SER A 47 -8.43 -6.90 -13.77
C SER A 47 -7.22 -7.42 -13.00
N LYS A 48 -6.70 -8.61 -13.37
CA LYS A 48 -5.47 -9.14 -12.76
C LYS A 48 -4.27 -8.24 -13.00
N THR A 49 -4.11 -7.73 -14.22
CA THR A 49 -3.01 -6.84 -14.58
C THR A 49 -3.08 -5.52 -13.79
N LEU A 50 -4.29 -4.95 -13.68
CA LEU A 50 -4.54 -3.76 -12.88
C LEU A 50 -4.24 -3.99 -11.39
N GLN A 51 -4.61 -5.15 -10.86
CA GLN A 51 -4.32 -5.52 -9.47
C GLN A 51 -2.81 -5.55 -9.20
N VAL A 52 -2.03 -6.22 -10.05
CA VAL A 52 -0.56 -6.26 -9.95
C VAL A 52 0.03 -4.85 -10.02
N THR A 53 -0.42 -4.05 -10.99
CA THR A 53 0.05 -2.66 -11.15
C THR A 53 -0.29 -1.80 -9.93
N ALA A 54 -1.47 -2.00 -9.33
CA ALA A 54 -1.89 -1.29 -8.13
C ALA A 54 -1.05 -1.70 -6.91
N GLU A 55 -0.74 -2.98 -6.75
CA GLU A 55 0.14 -3.47 -5.69
C GLU A 55 1.56 -2.92 -5.83
N GLU A 56 2.11 -2.88 -7.06
CA GLU A 56 3.39 -2.25 -7.35
C GLU A 56 3.38 -0.75 -7.01
N ALA A 57 2.30 -0.03 -7.35
CA ALA A 57 2.16 1.38 -7.03
C ALA A 57 2.11 1.64 -5.51
N ILE A 58 1.40 0.79 -4.75
CA ILE A 58 1.35 0.87 -3.28
C ILE A 58 2.75 0.63 -2.69
N ASN A 59 3.46 -0.39 -3.15
CA ASN A 59 4.80 -0.70 -2.66
C ASN A 59 5.79 0.44 -2.98
N ALA A 60 5.69 1.03 -4.18
CA ALA A 60 6.47 2.20 -4.55
C ALA A 60 6.16 3.41 -3.66
N GLN A 61 4.88 3.68 -3.38
CA GLN A 61 4.46 4.75 -2.48
C GLN A 61 4.99 4.54 -1.06
N GLN A 62 4.91 3.32 -0.52
CA GLN A 62 5.47 2.99 0.80
C GLN A 62 6.97 3.26 0.85
N SER A 63 7.73 2.86 -0.19
CA SER A 63 9.17 3.11 -0.27
C SER A 63 9.51 4.60 -0.28
N VAL A 64 8.75 5.42 -1.02
CA VAL A 64 8.92 6.88 -1.07
C VAL A 64 8.63 7.50 0.30
N VAL A 65 7.52 7.15 0.94
CA VAL A 65 7.14 7.67 2.26
C VAL A 65 8.18 7.27 3.30
N PHE A 66 8.62 6.00 3.30
CA PHE A 66 9.67 5.52 4.17
C PHE A 66 10.97 6.31 3.99
N SER A 67 11.43 6.49 2.75
CA SER A 67 12.66 7.23 2.42
C SER A 67 12.58 8.69 2.89
N GLN A 68 11.47 9.36 2.62
CA GLN A 68 11.26 10.74 3.05
C GLN A 68 11.24 10.87 4.56
N ARG A 69 10.55 9.97 5.26
CA ARG A 69 10.48 9.98 6.72
C ARG A 69 11.84 9.68 7.35
N LEU A 70 12.53 8.67 6.85
CA LEU A 70 13.87 8.32 7.30
C LEU A 70 14.84 9.48 7.11
N LYS A 71 14.80 10.13 5.94
CA LYS A 71 15.61 11.33 5.67
C LYS A 71 15.29 12.44 6.66
N ALA A 72 14.02 12.71 6.92
CA ALA A 72 13.60 13.73 7.89
C ALA A 72 14.12 13.41 9.30
N ASP A 73 13.96 12.17 9.76
CA ASP A 73 14.41 11.74 11.07
C ASP A 73 15.94 11.79 11.21
N ILE A 74 16.70 11.39 10.18
CA ILE A 74 18.17 11.50 10.17
C ILE A 74 18.61 12.97 10.12
N SER A 75 17.97 13.81 9.30
CA SER A 75 18.34 15.22 9.17
C SER A 75 18.14 16.02 10.47
N ASN A 76 17.17 15.62 11.29
CA ASN A 76 16.88 16.23 12.59
C ASN A 76 17.53 15.46 13.75
N SER A 77 18.40 14.49 13.45
CA SER A 77 19.02 13.66 14.48
C SER A 77 20.26 14.33 15.06
N GLU A 78 20.41 14.20 16.37
CA GLU A 78 21.64 14.56 17.08
C GLU A 78 22.64 13.40 17.06
N SER A 79 22.12 12.16 17.08
CA SER A 79 22.94 10.95 17.04
C SER A 79 22.15 9.81 16.38
N LEU A 80 22.87 8.99 15.61
CA LEU A 80 22.38 7.76 14.99
C LEU A 80 23.17 6.57 15.53
N TYR A 81 22.45 5.54 15.96
CA TYR A 81 23.01 4.27 16.41
C TYR A 81 22.53 3.16 15.47
N VAL A 82 23.46 2.46 14.84
CA VAL A 82 23.15 1.37 13.91
C VAL A 82 23.47 0.05 14.58
N TYR A 83 22.54 -0.90 14.49
CA TYR A 83 22.70 -2.24 15.06
C TYR A 83 23.01 -3.25 13.96
N SER A 84 24.03 -4.06 14.21
CA SER A 84 24.37 -5.20 13.35
C SER A 84 23.38 -6.35 13.55
N GLY A 85 23.56 -7.47 12.84
CA GLY A 85 22.80 -8.70 13.10
C GLY A 85 23.07 -9.36 14.47
N ASN A 86 23.99 -8.82 15.28
CA ASN A 86 24.30 -9.29 16.62
C ASN A 86 23.60 -8.44 17.69
N LYS A 87 23.22 -9.09 18.80
CA LYS A 87 22.59 -8.40 19.95
C LYS A 87 23.51 -7.27 20.45
N PRO A 88 22.97 -6.06 20.69
CA PRO A 88 23.78 -4.95 21.19
C PRO A 88 24.36 -5.26 22.57
N THR A 89 25.60 -4.82 22.77
CA THR A 89 26.32 -4.89 24.04
C THR A 89 25.71 -3.92 25.05
N SER A 90 25.97 -4.13 26.34
CA SER A 90 25.47 -3.29 27.45
C SER A 90 25.75 -1.78 27.28
N ALA A 91 26.78 -1.40 26.51
CA ALA A 91 27.07 -0.01 26.16
C ALA A 91 26.02 0.62 25.22
N ASN A 92 25.44 -0.16 24.29
CA ASN A 92 24.54 0.34 23.24
C ASN A 92 23.06 0.15 23.61
N THR A 93 22.77 -0.56 24.70
CA THR A 93 21.41 -0.91 25.08
C THR A 93 20.65 0.25 25.70
N LEU A 94 21.36 1.27 26.19
CA LEU A 94 20.77 2.55 26.55
C LEU A 94 20.21 3.31 25.34
N GLN A 95 20.58 2.91 24.12
CA GLN A 95 20.12 3.55 22.89
C GLN A 95 18.89 2.88 22.28
N LEU A 96 18.50 1.68 22.75
CA LEU A 96 17.25 1.04 22.35
C LEU A 96 16.03 1.69 23.04
N CYS A 97 14.83 1.50 22.49
CA CYS A 97 13.58 1.88 23.16
C CYS A 97 13.33 1.01 24.40
N ASP A 98 13.54 -0.31 24.30
CA ASP A 98 13.14 -1.29 25.32
C ASP A 98 14.34 -1.87 26.13
N GLY A 99 15.52 -1.26 26.06
CA GLY A 99 16.71 -1.68 26.84
C GLY A 99 17.28 -3.06 26.44
N ILE A 100 18.01 -3.73 27.36
CA ILE A 100 18.51 -5.11 27.16
C ILE A 100 17.35 -6.11 27.25
N GLY A 101 16.53 -6.19 26.21
CA GLY A 101 15.47 -7.19 26.08
C GLY A 101 15.94 -8.46 25.39
N SER A 102 15.36 -9.60 25.75
CA SER A 102 15.51 -10.93 25.13
C SER A 102 15.08 -11.03 23.66
N ASN A 103 14.58 -9.93 23.08
CA ASN A 103 13.84 -9.92 21.83
C ASN A 103 14.68 -9.39 20.66
N PHE A 104 16.00 -9.65 20.68
CA PHE A 104 16.85 -9.38 19.52
C PHE A 104 16.70 -10.49 18.48
N SER A 105 15.47 -10.67 17.98
CA SER A 105 15.13 -11.70 17.02
C SER A 105 14.03 -11.20 16.10
N ILE A 106 14.20 -11.48 14.81
CA ILE A 106 13.22 -11.11 13.78
C ILE A 106 11.87 -11.81 14.03
N ASN A 107 11.88 -12.95 14.71
CA ASN A 107 10.69 -13.74 15.03
C ASN A 107 9.96 -13.28 16.30
N SER A 108 10.48 -12.28 17.00
CA SER A 108 9.83 -11.73 18.18
C SER A 108 8.77 -10.69 17.78
N GLU A 109 7.72 -10.55 18.59
CA GLU A 109 6.66 -9.54 18.39
C GLU A 109 7.21 -8.11 18.37
N LYS A 110 8.37 -7.88 19.00
CA LYS A 110 9.03 -6.57 19.04
C LYS A 110 9.99 -6.33 17.88
N GLY A 111 10.25 -7.35 17.05
CA GLY A 111 11.19 -7.30 15.93
C GLY A 111 12.66 -7.22 16.34
N ARG A 112 13.53 -7.17 15.34
CA ARG A 112 14.97 -6.91 15.50
C ARG A 112 15.23 -5.42 15.23
N PRO A 113 15.79 -4.66 16.18
CA PRO A 113 16.13 -3.26 15.94
C PRO A 113 17.23 -3.15 14.89
N LEU A 114 17.04 -2.23 13.95
CA LEU A 114 17.98 -1.93 12.87
C LEU A 114 18.83 -0.70 13.23
N PHE A 115 18.18 0.37 13.66
CA PHE A 115 18.85 1.59 14.10
C PHE A 115 17.94 2.44 14.98
N THR A 116 18.56 3.29 15.78
CA THR A 116 17.89 4.28 16.62
C THR A 116 18.43 5.67 16.29
N VAL A 117 17.54 6.64 16.17
CA VAL A 117 17.88 8.06 16.02
C VAL A 117 17.35 8.85 17.20
N ASN A 118 18.18 9.75 17.72
CA ASN A 118 17.73 10.75 18.69
C ASN A 118 17.38 12.02 17.91
N ILE A 119 16.09 12.31 17.77
CA ILE A 119 15.58 13.49 17.08
C ILE A 119 15.30 14.61 18.06
N ARG A 120 15.50 15.85 17.61
CA ARG A 120 15.07 17.03 18.37
C ARG A 120 13.63 17.37 18.03
N THR A 121 12.78 17.46 19.04
CA THR A 121 11.38 17.84 18.90
C THR A 121 11.07 19.09 19.70
N VAL A 122 10.12 19.86 19.20
CA VAL A 122 9.55 21.00 19.92
C VAL A 122 8.41 20.46 20.79
N PRO A 123 8.35 20.81 22.10
CA PRO A 123 7.22 20.42 22.94
C PRO A 123 5.89 20.91 22.34
N THR A 124 4.89 20.03 22.26
CA THR A 124 3.54 20.40 21.77
C THR A 124 2.58 20.81 22.88
N ASN A 125 2.95 20.62 24.15
CA ASN A 125 2.20 21.14 25.30
C ASN A 125 2.71 22.54 25.61
N VAL A 126 2.07 23.53 24.99
CA VAL A 126 2.25 24.94 25.35
C VAL A 126 1.12 25.32 26.27
N ASP A 127 1.38 25.36 27.57
CA ASP A 127 0.50 26.07 28.49
C ASP A 127 0.57 27.57 28.16
N ILE A 128 -0.58 28.15 27.86
CA ILE A 128 -0.79 29.50 27.28
C ILE A 128 -0.18 30.62 28.18
N ASN A 129 0.15 30.30 29.43
CA ASN A 129 0.71 31.21 30.43
C ASN A 129 2.22 31.02 30.71
N THR A 130 2.92 30.13 30.00
CA THR A 130 4.35 29.90 30.25
C THR A 130 5.25 30.63 29.24
N THR A 131 6.26 31.32 29.77
CA THR A 131 7.38 31.88 29.02
C THR A 131 7.96 30.82 28.08
N TYR A 132 8.12 31.14 26.79
CA TYR A 132 8.68 30.24 25.78
C TYR A 132 10.08 29.75 26.22
N SER A 133 10.13 28.60 26.90
CA SER A 133 11.38 27.86 27.04
C SER A 133 11.51 27.01 25.80
N SER A 134 12.30 27.48 24.83
CA SER A 134 12.63 26.76 23.59
C SER A 134 13.57 25.57 23.85
N THR A 135 13.33 24.82 24.94
CA THR A 135 14.13 23.65 25.27
C THR A 135 13.70 22.54 24.33
N LEU A 136 14.52 22.28 23.31
CA LEU A 136 14.35 21.16 22.40
C LEU A 136 14.37 19.87 23.24
N LEU A 137 13.32 19.06 23.11
CA LEU A 137 13.28 17.74 23.72
C LEU A 137 14.00 16.77 22.79
N VAL A 138 14.87 15.93 23.35
CA VAL A 138 15.46 14.82 22.60
C VAL A 138 14.51 13.65 22.70
N GLN A 139 13.87 13.31 21.59
CA GLN A 139 13.02 12.15 21.47
C GLN A 139 13.75 11.05 20.71
N LYS A 140 13.68 9.83 21.24
CA LYS A 140 14.32 8.67 20.62
C LYS A 140 13.33 7.95 19.70
N VAL A 141 13.77 7.59 18.52
CA VAL A 141 12.98 6.85 17.52
C VAL A 141 13.77 5.62 17.09
N GLU A 142 13.13 4.47 17.15
CA GLU A 142 13.70 3.18 16.80
C GLU A 142 13.02 2.62 15.55
N TYR A 143 13.83 2.01 14.69
CA TYR A 143 13.36 1.30 13.51
C TYR A 143 13.63 -0.19 13.66
N ASP A 144 12.57 -0.99 13.58
CA ASP A 144 12.61 -2.43 13.82
C ASP A 144 12.22 -3.22 12.57
N LEU A 145 12.88 -4.35 12.35
CA LEU A 145 12.48 -5.37 11.38
C LEU A 145 11.65 -6.44 12.07
N VAL A 146 10.37 -6.52 11.75
CA VAL A 146 9.41 -7.45 12.35
C VAL A 146 8.99 -8.49 11.32
N SER A 147 8.98 -9.77 11.69
CA SER A 147 8.35 -10.81 10.86
C SER A 147 6.83 -10.69 10.95
N GLN A 148 6.17 -10.70 9.80
CA GLN A 148 4.72 -10.79 9.69
C GLN A 148 4.31 -12.19 9.25
N VAL A 149 3.19 -12.61 9.79
CA VAL A 149 2.49 -13.82 9.35
C VAL A 149 1.65 -13.42 8.14
N ASP A 150 1.87 -14.07 6.99
CA ASP A 150 1.04 -13.87 5.81
C ASP A 150 -0.39 -14.40 6.07
N ASN A 151 -1.32 -14.10 5.15
CA ASN A 151 -2.71 -14.59 5.24
C ASN A 151 -2.84 -16.13 5.22
N PHE A 152 -1.73 -16.85 5.01
CA PHE A 152 -1.65 -18.31 4.96
C PHE A 152 -0.90 -18.91 6.18
N GLY A 153 -0.51 -18.09 7.16
CA GLY A 153 0.19 -18.54 8.36
C GLY A 153 1.71 -18.63 8.25
N ASN A 154 2.31 -18.25 7.11
CA ASN A 154 3.77 -18.31 6.90
C ASN A 154 4.44 -17.00 7.31
N LYS A 155 5.55 -17.13 8.05
CA LYS A 155 6.37 -16.00 8.55
C LYS A 155 7.45 -15.54 7.56
N ASN A 156 7.08 -15.40 6.29
CA ASN A 156 8.05 -15.08 5.23
C ASN A 156 8.02 -13.62 4.78
N THR A 157 7.11 -12.81 5.32
CA THR A 157 7.04 -11.37 5.01
C THR A 157 7.67 -10.59 6.14
N PHE A 158 8.42 -9.54 5.82
CA PHE A 158 9.02 -8.66 6.83
C PHE A 158 8.42 -7.27 6.73
N GLN A 159 8.45 -6.55 7.84
CA GLN A 159 8.03 -5.16 7.89
C GLN A 159 9.07 -4.33 8.62
N ILE A 160 9.35 -3.15 8.06
CA ILE A 160 10.06 -2.11 8.78
C ILE A 160 9.02 -1.29 9.53
N THR A 161 9.16 -1.26 10.85
CA THR A 161 8.31 -0.44 11.71
C THR A 161 9.11 0.68 12.34
N ARG A 162 8.44 1.80 12.63
CA ARG A 162 9.00 2.96 13.32
C ARG A 162 8.29 3.12 14.65
N ARG A 163 9.06 3.17 15.73
CA ARG A 163 8.57 3.38 17.09
C ARG A 163 9.18 4.63 17.69
N VAL A 164 8.34 5.42 18.36
CA VAL A 164 8.81 6.55 19.17
C VAL A 164 8.91 6.08 20.61
N CYS A 165 10.11 6.08 21.19
CA CYS A 165 10.33 5.57 22.54
C CYS A 165 9.60 6.45 23.56
N GLY A 166 8.94 5.81 24.53
CA GLY A 166 8.13 6.50 25.53
C GLY A 166 6.78 7.02 25.02
N SER A 167 6.42 6.78 23.76
CA SER A 167 5.06 7.03 23.28
C SER A 167 4.13 5.86 23.60
N SER A 168 2.86 6.15 23.88
CA SER A 168 1.80 5.13 24.03
C SER A 168 1.25 4.65 22.68
N LEU A 169 1.71 5.24 21.58
CA LEU A 169 1.28 4.89 20.24
C LEU A 169 1.91 3.57 19.81
N PRO A 170 1.17 2.70 19.12
CA PRO A 170 1.74 1.48 18.56
C PRO A 170 2.82 1.82 17.51
N PRO A 171 3.79 0.91 17.28
CA PRO A 171 4.74 1.05 16.18
C PRO A 171 4.01 1.23 14.85
N GLN A 172 4.50 2.14 14.02
CA GLN A 172 3.94 2.42 12.70
C GLN A 172 4.64 1.56 11.65
N THR A 173 3.87 0.80 10.84
CA THR A 173 4.43 0.10 9.68
C THR A 173 4.81 1.11 8.60
N MET A 174 6.06 1.08 8.17
CA MET A 174 6.62 2.02 7.20
C MET A 174 6.80 1.40 5.82
N LEU A 175 7.22 0.12 5.78
CA LEU A 175 7.51 -0.58 4.55
C LEU A 175 7.28 -2.09 4.74
N ASN A 176 6.56 -2.70 3.81
CA ASN A 176 6.51 -4.16 3.65
C ASN A 176 7.71 -4.60 2.79
N VAL A 177 8.41 -5.65 3.22
CA VAL A 177 9.63 -6.18 2.60
C VAL A 177 9.46 -7.67 2.29
#